data_AF-A0A1I5UQK8-F1
#
_entry.id   AF-A0A1I5UQK8-F1
#
_cell.length_a   1.000
_cell.length_b   1.000
_cell.length_c   1.000
_cell.angle_alpha   90.00
_cell.angle_beta   90.00
_cell.angle_gamma   90.00
#
_symmetry.space_group_name_H-M   'P 1'
#
loop_
_entity.id
_entity.type
_entity.pdbx_description
1 polymer ?
#
loop_
_entity_poly.entity_id
_entity_poly.type
_entity_poly.pdbx_seq_one_letter_code
_entity_poly.pdbx_strand_id
1 'polypeptide(L)'
;MENTIDIDFYQDKDEDAFLDAWEEKYGELEESEIDALYQAIAEDIHQQVEAQEHKLGKKYVYKEVFVGYSDFNNFNQLYLFSQKKN
;
A
#
# COMPACT_ATOMS: atom_id res chain seq x y z
N MET A 1 11.29 13.03 -15.88
CA MET A 1 10.44 12.85 -14.68
C MET A 1 10.24 11.37 -14.59
N GLU A 2 10.94 10.72 -13.67
CA GLU A 2 10.61 9.33 -13.34
C GLU A 2 9.21 9.38 -12.74
N ASN A 3 8.27 8.66 -13.34
CA ASN A 3 6.96 8.45 -12.74
C ASN A 3 7.20 7.51 -11.56
N THR A 4 7.58 8.05 -10.41
CA THR A 4 7.72 7.30 -9.17
C THR A 4 6.31 7.03 -8.67
N ILE A 5 5.85 5.82 -8.91
CA ILE A 5 4.60 5.31 -8.35
C ILE A 5 4.80 5.18 -6.85
N ASP A 6 3.81 5.63 -6.09
CA ASP A 6 3.84 5.63 -4.62
C ASP A 6 2.52 5.07 -4.05
N ILE A 7 2.44 4.97 -2.73
CA ILE A 7 1.21 4.64 -2.01
C ILE A 7 0.76 5.76 -1.09
N ASP A 8 -0.53 5.77 -0.80
CA ASP A 8 -1.13 6.63 0.23
C ASP A 8 -2.39 5.94 0.78
N PHE A 9 -2.89 6.43 1.91
CA PHE A 9 -4.08 5.93 2.55
C PHE A 9 -5.19 6.98 2.46
N TYR A 10 -6.45 6.53 2.31
CA TYR A 10 -7.58 7.47 2.26
C TYR A 10 -7.78 8.25 3.57
N GLN A 11 -7.36 7.67 4.69
CA GLN A 11 -7.51 8.22 6.03
C GLN A 11 -6.32 7.78 6.89
N ASP A 12 -5.85 8.66 7.77
CA ASP A 12 -4.75 8.38 8.70
C ASP A 12 -4.99 7.09 9.50
N LYS A 13 -6.23 6.83 9.94
CA LYS A 13 -6.58 5.59 10.65
C LYS A 13 -6.40 4.30 9.83
N ASP A 14 -6.43 4.40 8.50
CA ASP A 14 -6.24 3.25 7.61
C ASP A 14 -4.74 2.92 7.50
N GLU A 15 -3.90 3.96 7.54
CA GLU A 15 -2.44 3.88 7.64
C GLU A 15 -2.02 3.35 9.02
N ASP A 16 -2.51 3.96 10.11
CA ASP A 16 -2.24 3.52 11.48
C ASP A 16 -2.55 2.02 11.66
N ALA A 17 -3.70 1.57 11.16
CA ALA A 17 -4.10 0.16 11.25
C ALA A 17 -3.20 -0.78 10.44
N PHE A 18 -2.64 -0.30 9.33
CA PHE A 18 -1.67 -1.06 8.56
C PHE A 18 -0.32 -1.15 9.29
N LEU A 19 0.19 -0.01 9.77
CA LEU A 19 1.45 0.05 10.50
C LEU A 19 1.38 -0.76 11.80
N ASP A 20 0.31 -0.63 12.59
CA ASP A 20 0.08 -1.44 13.80
C ASP A 20 0.16 -2.95 13.48
N ALA A 21 -0.49 -3.39 12.41
CA ALA A 21 -0.48 -4.80 12.00
C ALA A 21 0.87 -5.25 11.46
N TRP A 22 1.62 -4.34 10.84
CA TRP A 22 2.98 -4.60 10.39
C TRP A 22 3.92 -4.76 11.57
N GLU A 23 3.87 -3.82 12.53
CA GLU A 23 4.73 -3.80 13.71
C GLU A 23 4.45 -4.98 14.65
N GLU A 24 3.18 -5.40 14.79
CA GLU A 24 2.82 -6.62 15.52
C GLU A 24 3.53 -7.85 14.94
N LYS A 25 3.74 -7.89 13.62
CA LYS A 25 4.30 -9.04 12.93
C LYS A 25 5.83 -8.98 12.76
N TYR A 26 6.37 -7.80 12.47
CA TYR A 26 7.77 -7.61 12.07
C TYR A 26 8.59 -6.73 13.01
N GLY A 27 7.95 -6.06 13.97
CA GLY A 27 8.57 -5.09 14.88
C GLY A 27 8.42 -3.65 14.42
N GLU A 28 8.71 -2.71 15.34
CA GLU A 28 8.67 -1.25 15.10
C GLU A 28 9.55 -0.85 13.91
N LEU A 29 9.09 0.17 13.16
CA LEU A 29 9.81 0.75 12.04
C LEU A 29 10.31 2.16 12.36
N GLU A 30 11.53 2.48 11.95
CA GLU A 30 11.99 3.86 11.88
C GLU A 30 11.39 4.57 10.66
N GLU A 31 11.33 5.91 10.67
CA GLU A 31 10.74 6.72 9.60
C GLU A 31 11.33 6.38 8.20
N SER A 32 12.65 6.18 8.11
CA SER A 32 13.30 5.79 6.85
C SER A 32 12.93 4.38 6.36
N GLU A 33 12.51 3.50 7.27
CA GLU A 33 12.06 2.15 6.92
C GLU A 33 10.60 2.14 6.45
N ILE A 34 9.78 3.08 6.94
CA ILE A 34 8.42 3.31 6.47
C ILE A 34 8.44 3.75 5.00
N ASP A 35 9.26 4.75 4.65
CA ASP A 35 9.41 5.19 3.26
C ASP A 35 9.82 4.04 2.32
N ALA A 36 10.79 3.22 2.77
CA ALA A 36 11.25 2.07 2.00
C ALA A 36 10.17 0.98 1.87
N LEU A 37 9.37 0.79 2.92
CA LEU A 37 8.22 -0.13 2.90
C LEU A 37 7.17 0.34 1.89
N TYR A 38 6.84 1.62 1.88
CA TYR A 38 5.83 2.21 1.00
C TYR A 38 6.24 2.10 -0.46
N GLN A 39 7.50 2.43 -0.77
CA GLN A 39 8.07 2.23 -2.10
C GLN A 39 8.01 0.76 -2.54
N ALA A 40 8.38 -0.18 -1.65
CA ALA A 40 8.34 -1.61 -1.97
C ALA A 40 6.91 -2.11 -2.22
N ILE A 41 5.92 -1.59 -1.48
CA ILE A 41 4.52 -1.90 -1.71
C ILE A 41 4.04 -1.34 -3.05
N ALA A 42 4.40 -0.09 -3.37
CA ALA A 42 4.04 0.58 -4.61
C ALA A 42 4.52 -0.22 -5.83
N GLU A 43 5.78 -0.67 -5.79
CA GLU A 43 6.38 -1.49 -6.85
C GLU A 43 5.69 -2.86 -6.97
N ASP A 44 5.43 -3.53 -5.85
CA ASP A 44 4.81 -4.87 -5.84
C ASP A 44 3.37 -4.84 -6.37
N ILE A 45 2.52 -3.92 -5.87
CA ILE A 45 1.15 -3.81 -6.35
C ILE A 45 1.09 -3.39 -7.82
N HIS A 46 2.01 -2.52 -8.26
CA HIS A 46 2.07 -2.10 -9.65
C HIS A 46 2.34 -3.29 -10.57
N GLN A 47 3.38 -4.07 -10.26
CA GLN A 47 3.71 -5.28 -11.01
C GLN A 47 2.54 -6.28 -11.04
N GLN A 48 1.87 -6.50 -9.90
CA GLN A 48 0.73 -7.42 -9.84
C GLN A 48 -0.48 -6.93 -10.64
N VAL A 49 -0.73 -5.61 -10.69
CA VAL A 49 -1.81 -5.04 -11.51
C VAL A 49 -1.48 -5.14 -13.00
N GLU A 50 -0.24 -4.85 -13.40
CA GLU A 50 0.22 -5.01 -14.79
C GLU A 50 0.15 -6.47 -15.25
N ALA A 51 0.51 -7.41 -14.37
CA ALA A 51 0.43 -8.85 -14.60
C ALA A 51 -1.01 -9.41 -14.52
N GLN A 52 -2.01 -8.58 -14.17
CA GLN A 52 -3.40 -8.97 -13.93
C GLN A 52 -3.61 -9.98 -12.78
N GLU A 53 -2.63 -10.10 -11.89
CA GLU A 53 -2.67 -10.94 -10.70
C GLU A 53 -3.48 -10.27 -9.58
N HIS A 54 -3.38 -8.94 -9.49
CA HIS A 54 -4.20 -8.11 -8.60
C HIS A 54 -5.19 -7.24 -9.38
N LYS A 55 -6.38 -7.03 -8.82
CA LYS A 55 -7.42 -6.18 -9.40
C LYS A 55 -7.74 -5.04 -8.45
N LEU A 56 -7.79 -3.82 -8.98
CA LEU A 56 -8.24 -2.64 -8.22
C LEU A 56 -9.65 -2.88 -7.63
N GLY A 57 -9.90 -2.28 -6.47
CA GLY A 57 -11.06 -2.50 -5.61
C GLY A 57 -11.04 -3.81 -4.81
N LYS A 58 -9.98 -4.61 -4.89
CA LYS A 58 -9.81 -5.85 -4.12
C LYS A 58 -8.86 -5.64 -2.94
N LYS A 59 -8.95 -6.56 -1.97
CA LYS A 59 -8.02 -6.64 -0.86
C LYS A 59 -6.63 -6.90 -1.41
N TYR A 60 -5.68 -6.10 -0.95
CA TYR A 60 -4.27 -6.24 -1.20
C TYR A 60 -3.57 -6.62 0.11
N VAL A 61 -2.67 -7.60 0.02
CA VAL A 61 -1.93 -8.14 1.15
C VAL A 61 -0.46 -8.17 0.75
N TYR A 62 0.39 -7.49 1.51
CA TYR A 62 1.82 -7.46 1.29
C TYR A 62 2.54 -8.19 2.41
N LYS A 63 3.36 -9.19 2.08
CA LYS A 63 4.05 -10.05 3.05
C LYS A 63 3.13 -10.52 4.18
N GLU A 64 1.95 -11.01 3.80
CA GLU A 64 0.90 -11.52 4.70
C GLU A 64 0.25 -10.47 5.64
N VAL A 65 0.57 -9.18 5.49
CA VAL A 65 -0.08 -8.07 6.21
C VAL A 65 -1.12 -7.43 5.31
N PHE A 66 -2.32 -7.21 5.83
CA PHE A 66 -3.39 -6.57 5.07
C PHE A 66 -3.12 -5.06 4.97
N VAL A 67 -2.83 -4.59 3.76
CA VAL A 67 -2.58 -3.16 3.50
C VAL A 67 -3.89 -2.40 3.32
N GLY A 68 -4.83 -2.98 2.57
CA GLY A 68 -6.14 -2.37 2.36
C GLY A 68 -6.83 -2.86 1.10
N TYR A 69 -8.01 -2.29 0.80
CA TYR A 69 -8.61 -2.37 -0.52
C TYR A 69 -7.96 -1.32 -1.41
N SER A 70 -7.34 -1.77 -2.50
CA SER A 70 -6.56 -0.88 -3.37
C SER A 70 -7.43 -0.09 -4.35
N ASP A 71 -7.12 1.17 -4.58
CA ASP A 71 -7.55 1.96 -5.74
C ASP A 71 -6.31 2.60 -6.39
N PHE A 72 -6.48 3.24 -7.55
CA PHE A 72 -5.37 3.92 -8.22
C PHE A 72 -5.76 5.32 -8.71
N ASN A 73 -5.04 6.32 -8.23
CA ASN A 73 -5.17 7.69 -8.69
C ASN A 73 -4.23 7.93 -9.87
N ASN A 74 -4.79 7.87 -11.09
CA ASN A 74 -4.05 8.10 -12.33
C ASN A 74 -3.44 9.51 -12.44
N PHE A 75 -4.02 10.53 -11.79
CA PHE A 75 -3.51 11.90 -11.89
C PHE A 75 -2.22 12.06 -11.05
N ASN A 76 -2.20 11.49 -9.85
CA ASN A 76 -1.05 11.56 -8.95
C ASN A 76 -0.10 10.36 -9.08
N GLN A 77 -0.44 9.34 -9.88
CA GLN A 77 0.32 8.09 -10.03
C GLN A 77 0.54 7.37 -8.68
N LEU A 78 -0.48 7.34 -7.82
CA LEU A 78 -0.39 6.70 -6.50
C LEU A 78 -1.49 5.66 -6.29
N TYR A 79 -1.16 4.59 -5.58
CA TYR A 79 -2.11 3.60 -5.10
C TYR A 79 -2.72 4.05 -3.78
N LEU A 80 -4.05 4.02 -3.70
CA LEU A 80 -4.79 4.39 -2.50
C LEU A 80 -5.29 3.16 -1.77
N PHE A 81 -5.17 3.14 -0.45
CA PHE A 81 -5.65 2.04 0.39
C PHE A 81 -6.67 2.50 1.42
N SER A 82 -7.68 1.65 1.66
CA SER A 82 -8.62 1.79 2.78
C SER A 82 -8.79 0.45 3.50
N GLN A 83 -8.97 0.46 4.82
CA GLN A 83 -9.22 -0.77 5.58
C GLN A 83 -10.65 -1.29 5.39
N LYS A 84 -11.56 -0.43 4.90
CA LYS A 84 -12.93 -0.79 4.56
C LYS A 84 -13.11 -0.78 3.05
N LYS A 85 -13.95 -1.70 2.57
CA LYS A 85 -14.35 -1.70 1.17
C LYS A 85 -15.25 -0.48 0.94
N ASN A 86 -14.78 0.47 0.14
CA ASN A 86 -15.58 1.57 -0.37
C ASN A 86 -16.59 1.07 -1.42
#